data_AF-X1PSR7-F1
#
_entry.id   AF-X1PSR7-F1
#
_cell.length_a   1.000
_cell.length_b   1.000
_cell.length_c   1.000
_cell.angle_alpha   90.00
_cell.angle_beta   90.00
_cell.angle_gamma   90.00
#
_symmetry.space_group_name_H-M   'P 1'
#
loop_
_entity.id
_entity.type
_entity.pdbx_description
1 polymer ?
#
loop_
_entity_poly.entity_id
_entity_poly.type
_entity_poly.pdbx_seq_one_letter_code
_entity_poly.pdbx_strand_id
1 'polypeptide(L)'
;GLWFLNYSSSFNFNLGDFLVLLCAFSFAMHIISVGLFSKKLDYVLLAITQITVVFVLSLLMALIFERPAIHLSYSSDIWWSIVITGIFATALAFYMQNRFQRHSTATKTAIIFSGEPIFAAMFAYLLLGEKVGLIAWIGGLLIIFGMIVSQKGSTL
;
A
#
# COMPACT_ATOMS: atom_id res chain seq x y z
N GLY A 1 9.48 15.85 1.18
CA GLY A 1 9.72 14.52 0.57
C GLY A 1 8.93 14.36 -0.70
N LEU A 2 7.62 14.11 -0.58
CA LEU A 2 6.71 13.80 -1.71
C LEU A 2 6.77 14.79 -2.89
N TRP A 3 6.85 16.09 -2.62
CA TRP A 3 6.93 17.13 -3.66
C TRP A 3 8.20 17.03 -4.51
N PHE A 4 9.34 16.66 -3.91
CA PHE A 4 10.58 16.42 -4.66
C PHE A 4 10.46 15.18 -5.56
N LEU A 5 9.68 14.17 -5.15
CA LEU A 5 9.45 12.96 -5.95
C LEU A 5 8.53 13.21 -7.15
N ASN A 6 7.63 14.19 -7.08
CA ASN A 6 6.62 14.50 -8.09
C ASN A 6 6.84 15.85 -8.77
N TYR A 7 8.08 16.32 -8.88
CA TYR A 7 8.38 17.63 -9.46
C TYR A 7 7.95 17.67 -10.94
N SER A 8 6.81 18.31 -11.21
CA SER A 8 6.36 18.69 -12.54
C SER A 8 6.30 20.21 -12.63
N SER A 9 6.74 20.78 -13.74
CA SER A 9 6.91 22.22 -13.98
C SER A 9 5.61 23.06 -13.99
N SER A 10 4.46 22.48 -13.64
CA SER A 10 3.16 23.15 -13.59
C SER A 10 2.32 22.68 -12.39
N PHE A 11 1.90 23.62 -11.53
CA PHE A 11 0.94 23.39 -10.44
C PHE A 11 -0.49 23.23 -11.00
N ASN A 12 -0.76 22.13 -11.68
CA ASN A 12 -2.12 21.78 -12.08
C ASN A 12 -2.63 20.69 -11.13
N PHE A 13 -3.75 20.97 -10.45
CA PHE A 13 -4.42 19.97 -9.63
C PHE A 13 -5.10 18.96 -10.55
N ASN A 14 -4.60 17.72 -10.58
CA ASN A 14 -5.13 16.69 -11.45
C ASN A 14 -6.16 15.82 -10.73
N LEU A 15 -7.00 15.13 -11.48
CA LEU A 15 -7.93 14.14 -10.92
C LEU A 15 -7.19 13.06 -10.11
N GLY A 16 -5.97 12.70 -10.53
CA GLY A 16 -5.10 11.78 -9.81
C GLY A 16 -4.75 12.25 -8.39
N ASP A 17 -4.46 13.54 -8.20
CA ASP A 17 -4.13 14.09 -6.88
C ASP A 17 -5.31 13.96 -5.91
N PHE A 18 -6.52 14.22 -6.41
CA PHE A 18 -7.75 14.03 -5.65
C PHE A 18 -8.00 12.56 -5.29
N LEU A 19 -7.80 11.64 -6.25
CA LEU A 19 -7.94 10.20 -6.03
C LEU A 19 -6.93 9.66 -5.00
N VAL A 20 -5.68 10.15 -5.02
CA VAL A 20 -4.65 9.79 -4.04
C VAL A 20 -5.03 10.29 -2.64
N LEU A 21 -5.55 11.51 -2.52
CA LEU A 21 -6.02 12.05 -1.23
C LEU A 21 -7.18 11.21 -0.66
N LEU A 22 -8.14 10.87 -1.51
CA LEU A 22 -9.26 10.00 -1.12
C LEU A 22 -8.76 8.61 -0.68
N CYS A 23 -7.83 8.03 -1.44
CA CYS A 23 -7.20 6.74 -1.12
C CYS A 23 -6.50 6.80 0.25
N ALA A 24 -5.71 7.84 0.52
CA ALA A 24 -5.03 8.01 1.79
C ALA A 24 -6.01 8.11 2.98
N PHE A 25 -7.11 8.83 2.82
CA PHE A 25 -8.17 8.92 3.84
C PHE A 25 -8.85 7.57 4.08
N SER A 26 -9.24 6.86 3.02
CA SER A 26 -9.81 5.52 3.11
C SER A 26 -8.86 4.52 3.75
N PHE A 27 -7.56 4.58 3.43
CA PHE A 27 -6.54 3.71 4.01
C PHE A 27 -6.32 4.00 5.49
N ALA A 28 -6.32 5.28 5.90
CA ALA A 28 -6.25 5.66 7.31
C ALA A 28 -7.45 5.11 8.11
N MET A 29 -8.67 5.25 7.58
CA MET A 29 -9.86 4.66 8.18
C MET A 29 -9.74 3.13 8.27
N HIS A 30 -9.28 2.47 7.21
CA HIS A 30 -9.04 1.04 7.20
C HIS A 30 -8.07 0.60 8.30
N ILE A 31 -6.91 1.26 8.45
CA ILE A 31 -5.95 0.99 9.54
C ILE A 31 -6.63 1.14 10.92
N ILE A 32 -7.40 2.20 11.13
CA ILE A 32 -8.08 2.40 12.42
C ILE A 32 -9.09 1.27 12.67
N SER A 33 -9.91 0.93 11.68
CA SER A 33 -10.89 -0.16 11.77
C SER A 33 -10.22 -1.50 12.05
N VAL A 34 -9.14 -1.86 11.34
CA VAL A 34 -8.38 -3.08 11.60
C VAL A 34 -7.81 -3.08 13.02
N GLY A 35 -7.27 -1.96 13.50
CA GLY A 35 -6.76 -1.85 14.88
C GLY A 35 -7.83 -2.09 15.96
N LEU A 36 -9.10 -1.76 15.67
CA LEU A 36 -10.23 -1.98 16.57
C LEU A 36 -10.78 -3.40 16.47
N PHE A 37 -11.00 -3.91 15.25
CA PHE A 37 -11.65 -5.20 15.01
C PHE A 37 -10.70 -6.39 15.20
N SER A 38 -9.42 -6.27 14.87
CA SER A 38 -8.42 -7.34 15.07
C SER A 38 -8.22 -7.73 16.54
N LYS A 39 -8.61 -6.84 17.48
CA LYS A 39 -8.59 -7.11 18.93
C LYS A 39 -9.83 -7.84 19.43
N LYS A 40 -10.96 -7.70 18.73
CA LYS A 40 -12.27 -8.24 19.13
C LYS A 40 -12.64 -9.53 18.39
N LEU A 41 -12.13 -9.70 17.17
CA LEU A 41 -12.45 -10.81 16.27
C LEU A 41 -11.20 -11.64 15.96
N ASP A 42 -11.43 -12.81 15.36
CA ASP A 42 -10.33 -13.59 14.77
C ASP A 42 -9.71 -12.80 13.60
N TYR A 43 -8.42 -12.54 13.70
CA TYR A 43 -7.64 -11.77 12.72
C TYR A 43 -7.50 -12.51 11.38
N VAL A 44 -7.60 -13.84 11.38
CA VAL A 44 -7.60 -14.66 10.17
C VAL A 44 -8.92 -14.49 9.43
N LEU A 45 -10.04 -14.56 10.15
CA LEU A 45 -11.36 -14.33 9.56
C LEU A 45 -11.46 -12.92 8.98
N LEU A 46 -10.90 -11.92 9.69
CA LEU A 46 -10.85 -10.54 9.21
C LEU A 46 -10.03 -10.40 7.91
N ALA A 47 -8.91 -11.12 7.77
CA ALA A 47 -8.11 -11.11 6.54
C ALA A 47 -8.87 -11.77 5.38
N ILE A 48 -9.52 -12.91 5.64
CA ILE A 48 -10.32 -13.63 4.63
C ILE A 48 -11.47 -12.75 4.14
N THR A 49 -12.20 -12.08 5.03
CA THR A 49 -13.31 -11.21 4.63
C THR A 49 -12.84 -10.02 3.81
N GLN A 50 -11.73 -9.37 4.20
CA GLN A 50 -11.14 -8.27 3.43
C GLN A 50 -10.76 -8.70 2.01
N ILE A 51 -10.01 -9.80 1.87
CA ILE A 51 -9.58 -10.32 0.58
C ILE A 51 -10.79 -10.73 -0.27
N THR A 52 -11.80 -11.35 0.34
CA THR A 52 -13.03 -11.75 -0.37
C THR A 52 -13.82 -10.56 -0.89
N VAL A 53 -13.98 -9.51 -0.06
CA VAL A 53 -14.67 -8.27 -0.47
C VAL A 53 -13.92 -7.61 -1.63
N VAL A 54 -12.60 -7.50 -1.55
CA VAL A 54 -11.78 -6.95 -2.64
C VAL A 54 -11.92 -7.79 -3.90
N PHE A 55 -11.83 -9.11 -3.80
CA PHE A 55 -12.01 -10.02 -4.94
C PHE A 55 -13.35 -9.82 -5.65
N VAL A 56 -14.47 -9.80 -4.91
CA VAL A 56 -15.81 -9.62 -5.48
C VAL A 56 -15.96 -8.25 -6.14
N LEU A 57 -15.54 -7.18 -5.46
CA LEU A 57 -15.66 -5.82 -6.00
C LEU A 57 -14.77 -5.62 -7.23
N SER A 58 -13.52 -6.09 -7.20
CA SER A 58 -12.61 -6.02 -8.34
C SER A 58 -13.12 -6.83 -9.53
N LEU A 59 -13.68 -8.02 -9.29
CA LEU A 59 -14.29 -8.83 -10.36
C LEU A 59 -15.49 -8.12 -11.00
N LEU A 60 -16.38 -7.53 -10.19
CA LEU A 60 -17.53 -6.77 -10.69
C LEU A 60 -17.08 -5.57 -11.53
N MET A 61 -16.08 -4.82 -11.08
CA MET A 61 -15.54 -3.68 -11.83
C MET A 61 -14.88 -4.12 -13.14
N ALA A 62 -14.11 -5.20 -13.13
CA ALA A 62 -13.51 -5.75 -14.35
C ALA A 62 -14.58 -6.14 -15.38
N LEU A 63 -15.68 -6.77 -14.96
CA LEU A 63 -16.80 -7.15 -15.85
C LEU A 63 -17.53 -5.94 -16.45
N ILE A 64 -17.56 -4.79 -15.76
CA ILE A 64 -18.25 -3.57 -16.21
C ILE A 64 -17.36 -2.76 -17.15
N PHE A 65 -16.08 -2.59 -16.81
CA PHE A 65 -15.19 -1.63 -17.45
C PHE A 65 -14.19 -2.23 -18.44
N GLU A 66 -13.80 -3.50 -18.30
CA GLU A 66 -12.81 -4.12 -19.18
C GLU A 66 -13.45 -4.96 -20.30
N ARG A 67 -12.90 -4.85 -21.52
CA ARG A 67 -13.31 -5.67 -22.68
C ARG A 67 -12.11 -6.16 -23.47
N PRO A 68 -11.94 -7.48 -23.67
CA PRO A 68 -12.60 -8.58 -22.95
C PRO A 68 -12.35 -8.58 -21.45
N ALA A 69 -13.38 -8.88 -20.66
CA ALA A 69 -13.29 -8.85 -19.19
C ALA A 69 -12.45 -10.01 -18.61
N ILE A 70 -12.31 -11.12 -19.34
CA ILE A 70 -11.49 -12.27 -18.95
C ILE A 70 -10.66 -12.67 -20.16
N HIS A 71 -9.35 -12.46 -20.05
CA HIS A 71 -8.36 -12.99 -20.99
C HIS A 71 -7.59 -14.10 -20.30
N LEU A 72 -7.59 -15.30 -20.90
CA LEU A 72 -6.85 -16.45 -20.38
C LEU A 72 -5.57 -16.74 -21.17
N SER A 73 -5.37 -16.05 -22.31
CA SER A 73 -4.21 -16.21 -23.20
C SER A 73 -3.01 -15.35 -22.77
N TYR A 74 -2.61 -15.45 -21.50
CA TYR A 74 -1.45 -14.74 -20.98
C TYR A 74 -0.20 -15.61 -20.99
N SER A 75 0.98 -14.97 -21.15
CA SER A 75 2.28 -15.63 -20.98
C SER A 75 2.39 -16.26 -19.60
N SER A 76 3.20 -17.32 -19.48
CA SER A 76 3.48 -18.00 -18.20
C SER A 76 4.00 -17.02 -17.11
N ASP A 77 4.67 -15.94 -17.52
CA ASP A 77 5.21 -14.92 -16.62
C ASP A 77 4.12 -14.13 -15.87
N ILE A 78 2.97 -13.91 -16.53
CA ILE A 78 1.84 -13.17 -15.94
C ILE A 78 1.19 -14.02 -14.85
N TRP A 79 1.01 -15.31 -15.10
CA TRP A 79 0.52 -16.26 -14.09
C TRP A 79 1.43 -16.31 -12.86
N TRP A 80 2.74 -16.30 -13.08
CA TRP A 80 3.71 -16.23 -11.98
C TRP A 80 3.58 -14.94 -11.18
N SER A 81 3.41 -13.81 -11.87
CA SER A 81 3.19 -12.50 -11.24
C SER A 81 1.90 -12.46 -10.41
N ILE A 82 0.80 -13.05 -10.92
CA ILE A 82 -0.47 -13.18 -10.21
C ILE A 82 -0.30 -14.02 -8.93
N VAL A 83 0.37 -15.16 -9.02
CA VAL A 83 0.59 -16.03 -7.85
C VAL A 83 1.44 -15.33 -6.79
N ILE A 84 2.53 -14.67 -7.20
CA ILE A 84 3.39 -13.95 -6.26
C ILE A 84 2.63 -12.81 -5.58
N THR A 85 1.95 -11.98 -6.35
CA THR A 85 1.23 -10.81 -5.82
C THR A 85 0.00 -11.20 -4.99
N GLY A 86 -0.73 -12.24 -5.40
CA GLY A 86 -1.88 -12.74 -4.66
C GLY A 86 -1.50 -13.42 -3.35
N ILE A 87 -0.47 -14.27 -3.34
CA ILE A 87 -0.09 -15.02 -2.14
C ILE A 87 0.79 -14.17 -1.22
N PHE A 88 1.90 -13.65 -1.71
CA PHE A 88 2.88 -12.97 -0.87
C PHE A 88 2.50 -11.51 -0.63
N ALA A 89 2.18 -10.76 -1.68
CA ALA A 89 1.88 -9.34 -1.54
C ALA A 89 0.49 -9.05 -0.96
N THR A 90 -0.46 -9.99 -1.07
CA THR A 90 -1.83 -9.83 -0.56
C THR A 90 -2.12 -10.74 0.62
N ALA A 91 -2.26 -12.06 0.42
CA ALA A 91 -2.74 -12.96 1.47
C ALA A 91 -1.83 -12.96 2.72
N LEU A 92 -0.52 -13.11 2.53
CA LEU A 92 0.45 -13.08 3.62
C LEU A 92 0.55 -11.69 4.25
N ALA A 93 0.57 -10.63 3.43
CA ALA A 93 0.66 -9.25 3.91
C ALA A 93 -0.52 -8.87 4.80
N PHE A 94 -1.76 -9.14 4.38
CA PHE A 94 -2.97 -8.86 5.16
C PHE A 94 -3.07 -9.75 6.40
N TYR A 95 -2.65 -11.02 6.32
CA TYR A 95 -2.55 -11.88 7.49
C TYR A 95 -1.58 -11.29 8.54
N MET A 96 -0.37 -10.89 8.12
CA MET A 96 0.63 -10.29 9.00
C MET A 96 0.14 -8.95 9.55
N GLN A 97 -0.43 -8.08 8.69
CA GLN A 97 -1.02 -6.81 9.09
C GLN A 97 -2.04 -7.02 10.21
N ASN A 98 -3.07 -7.84 9.98
CA ASN A 98 -4.13 -8.05 10.96
C ASN A 98 -3.60 -8.70 12.26
N ARG A 99 -2.65 -9.63 12.14
CA ARG A 99 -2.02 -10.30 13.30
C ARG A 99 -1.18 -9.36 14.15
N PHE A 100 -0.33 -8.52 13.54
CA PHE A 100 0.56 -7.62 14.28
C PHE A 100 -0.15 -6.36 14.75
N GLN A 101 -1.12 -5.87 13.98
CA GLN A 101 -1.90 -4.70 14.33
C GLN A 101 -2.80 -4.95 15.54
N ARG A 102 -3.18 -6.21 15.82
CA ARG A 102 -3.79 -6.63 17.09
C ARG A 102 -2.93 -6.27 18.31
N HIS A 103 -1.60 -6.36 18.16
CA HIS A 103 -0.62 -6.13 19.23
C HIS A 103 0.02 -4.74 19.18
N SER A 104 -0.35 -3.92 18.19
CA SER A 104 0.20 -2.59 17.95
C SER A 104 -0.87 -1.51 18.11
N THR A 105 -0.45 -0.25 18.12
CA THR A 105 -1.36 0.89 18.00
C THR A 105 -1.53 1.29 16.53
N ALA A 106 -2.65 1.92 16.20
CA ALA A 106 -2.88 2.43 14.85
C ALA A 106 -1.76 3.40 14.43
N THR A 107 -1.29 4.25 15.35
CA THR A 107 -0.17 5.18 15.12
C THR A 107 1.14 4.47 14.77
N LYS A 108 1.54 3.47 15.57
CA LYS A 108 2.77 2.70 15.29
C LYS A 108 2.68 1.96 13.95
N THR A 109 1.50 1.42 13.65
CA THR A 109 1.24 0.73 12.38
C THR A 109 1.32 1.70 11.20
N ALA A 110 0.68 2.87 11.28
CA ALA A 110 0.75 3.89 10.25
C ALA A 110 2.19 4.35 9.96
N ILE A 111 3.02 4.51 11.00
CA ILE A 111 4.45 4.86 10.84
C ILE A 111 5.21 3.77 10.07
N ILE A 112 4.94 2.49 10.38
CA ILE A 112 5.56 1.36 9.66
C ILE A 112 5.14 1.38 8.18
N PHE A 113 3.85 1.56 7.89
CA PHE A 113 3.34 1.65 6.51
C PHE A 113 3.90 2.86 5.76
N SER A 114 4.12 4.00 6.41
CA SER A 114 4.80 5.13 5.76
C SER A 114 6.25 4.84 5.40
N GLY A 115 6.85 3.75 5.90
CA GLY A 115 8.16 3.25 5.52
C GLY A 115 8.18 2.43 4.23
N GLU A 116 7.03 1.94 3.77
CA GLU A 116 6.89 1.11 2.56
C GLU A 116 7.51 1.75 1.30
N PRO A 117 7.35 3.06 1.01
CA PRO A 117 7.95 3.69 -0.17
C PRO A 117 9.47 3.58 -0.23
N ILE A 118 10.15 3.46 0.92
CA ILE A 118 11.61 3.34 0.98
C ILE A 118 12.03 1.96 0.50
N PHE A 119 11.35 0.92 0.98
CA PHE A 119 11.60 -0.45 0.55
C PHE A 119 11.23 -0.60 -0.92
N ALA A 120 10.11 -0.03 -1.36
CA ALA A 120 9.72 -0.01 -2.77
C ALA A 120 10.79 0.63 -3.66
N ALA A 121 11.30 1.83 -3.29
CA ALA A 121 12.36 2.49 -4.04
C ALA A 121 13.69 1.71 -4.02
N MET A 122 14.04 1.09 -2.89
CA MET A 122 15.22 0.25 -2.75
C MET A 122 15.13 -0.99 -3.65
N PHE A 123 14.00 -1.69 -3.65
CA PHE A 123 13.78 -2.86 -4.51
C PHE A 123 13.67 -2.49 -5.98
N ALA A 124 13.08 -1.33 -6.33
CA ALA A 124 13.08 -0.82 -7.70
C ALA A 124 14.51 -0.59 -8.23
N TYR A 125 15.38 0.00 -7.40
CA TYR A 125 16.79 0.16 -7.74
C TYR A 125 17.52 -1.19 -7.89
N LEU A 126 17.35 -2.11 -6.94
CA LEU A 126 18.11 -3.37 -6.89
C LEU A 126 17.61 -4.44 -7.87
N LEU A 127 16.30 -4.59 -8.04
CA LEU A 127 15.69 -5.68 -8.82
C LEU A 127 15.34 -5.24 -10.24
N LEU A 128 14.85 -4.01 -10.42
CA LEU A 128 14.46 -3.48 -11.75
C LEU A 128 15.60 -2.67 -12.40
N GLY A 129 16.67 -2.36 -11.66
CA GLY A 129 17.79 -1.56 -12.16
C GLY A 129 17.41 -0.10 -12.44
N GLU A 130 16.29 0.39 -11.88
CA GLU A 130 15.83 1.75 -12.10
C GLU A 130 16.83 2.75 -11.49
N LYS A 131 17.27 3.73 -12.30
CA LYS A 131 18.15 4.79 -11.81
C LYS A 131 17.37 5.78 -10.96
N VAL A 132 17.40 5.57 -9.66
CA VAL A 132 16.84 6.51 -8.68
C VAL A 132 17.66 7.81 -8.71
N GLY A 133 17.08 8.87 -9.27
CA GLY A 133 17.72 10.19 -9.36
C GLY A 133 18.02 10.77 -7.98
N LEU A 134 18.98 11.70 -7.91
CA LEU A 134 19.43 12.32 -6.64
C LEU A 134 18.28 12.99 -5.85
N ILE A 135 17.32 13.54 -6.58
CA ILE A 135 16.10 14.17 -6.03
C ILE A 135 15.20 13.12 -5.36
N ALA A 136 15.14 11.90 -5.88
CA ALA A 136 14.36 10.82 -5.29
C ALA A 136 14.97 10.33 -3.97
N TRP A 137 16.30 10.28 -3.87
CA TRP A 137 17.01 10.01 -2.63
C TRP A 137 16.73 11.08 -1.55
N ILE A 138 16.79 12.36 -1.92
CA ILE A 138 16.47 13.47 -0.99
C ILE A 138 15.01 13.39 -0.55
N GLY A 139 14.10 13.11 -1.49
CA GLY A 139 12.67 12.90 -1.21
C GLY A 139 12.43 11.79 -0.19
N GLY A 140 13.08 10.62 -0.38
CA GLY A 140 13.03 9.48 0.53
C GLY A 140 13.61 9.77 1.90
N LEU A 141 14.78 10.42 1.99
CA LEU A 141 15.40 10.81 3.25
C LEU A 141 14.52 11.77 4.07
N LEU A 142 13.85 12.73 3.41
CA LEU A 142 12.90 13.62 4.08
C LEU A 142 11.68 12.88 4.63
N ILE A 143 11.20 11.84 3.94
CA ILE A 143 10.10 11.00 4.43
C ILE A 143 10.55 10.22 5.67
N ILE A 144 11.75 9.61 5.63
CA ILE A 144 12.36 8.92 6.77
C ILE A 144 12.48 9.86 7.97
N PHE A 145 13.02 11.06 7.76
CA PHE A 145 13.21 12.04 8.81
C PHE A 145 11.87 12.43 9.46
N GLY A 146 10.84 12.72 8.65
CA GLY A 146 9.50 13.00 9.15
C GLY A 146 8.90 11.86 9.98
N MET A 147 9.07 10.62 9.55
CA MET A 147 8.63 9.43 10.30
C MET A 147 9.31 9.30 11.66
N ILE A 148 10.64 9.46 11.72
CA ILE A 148 11.40 9.35 12.98
C ILE A 148 10.96 10.43 13.98
N VAL A 149 10.75 11.66 13.51
CA VAL A 149 10.27 12.76 14.35
C VAL A 149 8.86 12.49 14.86
N SER A 150 7.95 12.01 14.00
CA SER A 150 6.58 11.66 14.37
C SER A 150 6.54 10.53 15.41
N GLN A 151 7.40 9.52 15.27
CA GLN A 151 7.47 8.41 16.21
C GLN A 151 7.90 8.87 17.61
N LYS A 152 8.90 9.76 17.70
CA LYS A 152 9.36 10.33 18.97
C LYS A 152 8.27 11.14 19.69
N GLY A 153 7.41 11.82 18.95
CA GLY A 153 6.25 12.54 19.52
C GLY A 153 5.16 11.62 20.08
N SER A 154 5.05 10.39 19.59
CA SER A 154 4.04 9.40 20.06
C SER A 154 4.45 8.64 21.33
N THR A 155 5.69 8.80 21.78
CA THR A 155 6.27 8.16 22.97
C THR A 155 6.38 9.08 24.19
N LEU A 156 5.97 10.36 24.06
CA LEU A 156 5.80 11.34 25.14
C LEU A 156 4.31 11.44 25.50
#